data_AF-J4WTK5-F1
#
_entry.id   AF-J4WTK5-F1
#
_cell.length_a   1.000
_cell.length_b   1.000
_cell.length_c   1.000
_cell.angle_alpha   90.00
_cell.angle_beta   90.00
_cell.angle_gamma   90.00
#
_symmetry.space_group_name_H-M   'P 1'
#
loop_
_entity.id
_entity.type
_entity.pdbx_description
1 polymer ?
#
loop_
_entity_poly.entity_id
_entity_poly.type
_entity_poly.pdbx_seq_one_letter_code
_entity_poly.pdbx_strand_id
1 'polypeptide(L)'
;MKLIKDLQKGTYLLLMIVALVVISCSKNDNNSIDTESPILATITKIETTAFDTATITWDLTTDGQTDAKELTYQLLWQMRGSSEVKNSGTPKALFSTYKLTGLTEKTTYRVWVKVWDKAGNTTEYLVQEFTTPAKPINPTGLDTTNYIQLTTEKKVGEIISFSIDGDKIDKKGFWIDFNNNGKWDEGIDVLPKFEGYLDYTLKSQTFRIYGKVIELFCEYLELTDLNISHNPFLRTLLVENNKLPSIKNLEHITVLSLDSHTMLNSTLPTNLSFLDITETTAIPAFDVKAFKNLTVLLINGCKSIHSLDLSQNPQLVRLEINNTNITTLDLSKQPNLAILHASEAPLTSVNIQENTELHWVLLELTKDGKGLMGTALLDFIKALPTKKVGAVANIKLSPAQQTDVVKSLLQSKHWEIY
;
A
#
# COMPACT_ATOMS: atom_id res chain seq x y z
N MET A 1 -54.84 -22.82 35.01
CA MET A 1 -55.78 -23.43 35.98
C MET A 1 -54.98 -24.39 36.86
N LYS A 2 -55.19 -24.41 38.18
CA LYS A 2 -54.43 -25.26 39.14
C LYS A 2 -54.85 -26.74 39.07
N LEU A 3 -53.90 -27.63 39.40
CA LEU A 3 -53.94 -28.85 40.25
C LEU A 3 -52.67 -29.67 39.90
N ILE A 4 -51.72 -30.11 40.76
CA ILE A 4 -51.73 -30.61 42.15
C ILE A 4 -52.64 -31.86 42.24
N LYS A 5 -52.15 -33.11 42.35
CA LYS A 5 -51.43 -33.67 43.53
C LYS A 5 -50.89 -35.11 43.30
N ASP A 6 -49.90 -35.53 44.11
CA ASP A 6 -49.49 -36.87 44.61
C ASP A 6 -50.06 -38.16 43.93
N LEU A 7 -49.27 -39.21 43.63
CA LEU A 7 -48.77 -40.17 44.64
C LEU A 7 -47.67 -41.14 44.12
N GLN A 8 -46.69 -41.41 44.98
CA GLN A 8 -46.03 -42.69 45.31
C GLN A 8 -45.66 -43.77 44.25
N LYS A 9 -44.42 -44.26 44.43
CA LYS A 9 -43.92 -45.66 44.29
C LYS A 9 -43.86 -46.27 42.89
N GLY A 10 -42.75 -46.95 42.62
CA GLY A 10 -42.66 -47.94 41.54
C GLY A 10 -41.37 -47.89 40.75
N THR A 11 -40.31 -48.46 41.31
CA THR A 11 -39.20 -49.03 40.53
C THR A 11 -39.74 -49.87 39.37
N TYR A 12 -39.39 -49.54 38.13
CA TYR A 12 -39.45 -50.49 37.02
C TYR A 12 -38.06 -51.02 36.72
N LEU A 13 -37.88 -52.27 37.14
CA LEU A 13 -36.75 -53.14 36.88
C LEU A 13 -36.86 -53.67 35.44
N LEU A 14 -35.77 -53.63 34.66
CA LEU A 14 -35.60 -54.53 33.52
C LEU A 14 -34.30 -55.31 33.72
N LEU A 15 -34.42 -56.63 33.78
CA LEU A 15 -33.32 -57.55 34.10
C LEU A 15 -32.44 -57.82 32.88
N MET A 16 -31.12 -57.94 33.10
CA MET A 16 -30.37 -59.22 33.13
C MET A 16 -29.11 -58.98 34.02
N ILE A 17 -28.74 -59.78 35.04
CA ILE A 17 -28.34 -61.21 35.06
C ILE A 17 -27.16 -61.45 34.10
N VAL A 18 -25.99 -62.02 34.46
CA VAL A 18 -25.31 -62.44 35.71
C VAL A 18 -23.80 -62.47 35.38
N ALA A 19 -22.81 -62.33 36.25
CA ALA A 19 -22.71 -62.60 37.69
C ALA A 19 -21.88 -61.53 38.45
N LEU A 20 -21.64 -61.78 39.75
CA LEU A 20 -20.45 -61.33 40.48
C LEU A 20 -19.68 -62.59 40.88
N VAL A 21 -18.44 -62.77 40.41
CA VAL A 21 -17.57 -63.85 40.88
C VAL A 21 -16.50 -63.24 41.78
N VAL A 22 -16.78 -63.21 43.08
CA VAL A 22 -15.76 -62.92 44.10
C VAL A 22 -14.93 -64.19 44.27
N ILE A 23 -13.86 -64.32 43.49
CA ILE A 23 -12.77 -65.26 43.79
C ILE A 23 -11.65 -64.46 44.41
N SER A 24 -11.41 -64.71 45.70
CA SER A 24 -10.14 -64.37 46.33
C SER A 24 -9.07 -65.36 45.86
N CYS A 25 -8.29 -64.97 44.85
CA CYS A 25 -6.93 -65.49 44.66
C CYS A 25 -6.01 -64.47 45.33
N SER A 26 -5.47 -64.75 46.52
CA SER A 26 -4.20 -65.47 46.69
C SER A 26 -3.10 -64.92 45.79
N LYS A 27 -2.06 -64.35 46.40
CA LYS A 27 -0.76 -64.15 45.73
C LYS A 27 -0.28 -65.50 45.21
N ASN A 28 -0.46 -65.75 43.92
CA ASN A 28 0.35 -66.68 43.18
C ASN A 28 1.45 -65.85 42.53
N ASP A 29 2.70 -66.14 42.86
CA ASP A 29 3.85 -65.74 42.07
C ASP A 29 3.88 -66.57 40.77
N ASN A 30 2.83 -66.42 39.95
CA ASN A 30 2.85 -66.82 38.55
C ASN A 30 3.34 -65.60 37.76
N ASN A 31 4.46 -65.77 37.07
CA ASN A 31 5.03 -64.77 36.19
C ASN A 31 4.22 -64.71 34.87
N SER A 32 2.92 -64.39 34.96
CA SER A 32 2.10 -64.06 33.80
C SER A 32 2.63 -62.74 33.24
N ILE A 33 3.30 -62.83 32.10
CA ILE A 33 3.74 -61.65 31.36
C ILE A 33 2.47 -60.87 31.00
N ASP A 34 2.40 -59.62 31.46
CA ASP A 34 1.35 -58.71 31.05
C ASP A 34 1.47 -58.46 29.54
N THR A 35 0.39 -58.73 28.80
CA THR A 35 0.30 -58.58 27.35
C THR A 35 -0.76 -57.56 26.92
N GLU A 36 -1.41 -56.89 27.88
CA GLU A 36 -2.40 -55.86 27.57
C GLU A 36 -1.68 -54.53 27.32
N SER A 37 -2.15 -53.74 26.36
CA SER A 37 -1.61 -52.39 26.13
C SER A 37 -2.47 -51.36 26.85
N PRO A 38 -1.88 -50.26 27.35
CA PRO A 38 -2.62 -49.17 27.96
C PRO A 38 -3.80 -48.72 27.11
N ILE A 39 -4.94 -48.40 27.72
CA ILE A 39 -6.15 -48.03 26.98
C ILE A 39 -5.90 -46.77 26.13
N LEU A 40 -6.49 -46.70 24.93
CA LEU A 40 -6.38 -45.53 24.08
C LEU A 40 -7.14 -44.33 24.67
N ALA A 41 -6.44 -43.21 24.87
CA ALA A 41 -7.02 -41.91 25.18
C ALA A 41 -6.59 -40.85 24.13
N THR A 42 -6.80 -39.56 24.41
CA THR A 42 -6.62 -38.49 23.42
C THR A 42 -5.79 -37.31 23.91
N ILE A 43 -5.18 -36.60 22.97
CA ILE A 43 -4.79 -35.20 23.15
C ILE A 43 -6.07 -34.37 23.25
N THR A 44 -6.20 -33.58 24.31
CA THR A 44 -7.40 -32.79 24.63
C THR A 44 -7.25 -31.31 24.35
N LYS A 45 -6.02 -30.79 24.29
CA LYS A 45 -5.75 -29.39 23.98
C LYS A 45 -4.43 -29.19 23.26
N ILE A 46 -4.43 -28.27 22.30
CA ILE A 46 -3.25 -27.70 21.65
C ILE A 46 -3.39 -26.18 21.70
N GLU A 47 -2.40 -25.49 22.29
CA GLU A 47 -2.35 -24.03 22.40
C GLU A 47 -1.14 -23.47 21.67
N THR A 48 -1.36 -22.64 20.65
CA THR A 48 -0.32 -22.07 19.77
C THR A 48 -0.24 -20.55 19.91
N THR A 49 -0.01 -20.06 21.14
CA THR A 49 -0.05 -18.62 21.46
C THR A 49 1.18 -17.82 21.05
N ALA A 50 2.26 -18.46 20.60
CA ALA A 50 3.46 -17.82 20.07
C ALA A 50 3.98 -18.55 18.82
N PHE A 51 4.69 -17.84 17.95
CA PHE A 51 5.17 -18.34 16.65
C PHE A 51 6.15 -19.52 16.74
N ASP A 52 6.81 -19.71 17.88
CA ASP A 52 7.87 -20.70 18.12
C ASP A 52 7.55 -21.70 19.24
N THR A 53 6.34 -21.67 19.83
CA THR A 53 5.96 -22.57 20.92
C THR A 53 4.54 -23.12 20.78
N ALA A 54 4.32 -24.32 21.34
CA ALA A 54 2.99 -24.89 21.49
C ALA A 54 2.88 -25.66 22.82
N THR A 55 1.77 -25.51 23.54
CA THR A 55 1.46 -26.33 24.72
C THR A 55 0.48 -27.42 24.33
N ILE A 56 0.83 -28.66 24.60
CA ILE A 56 0.01 -29.84 24.29
C ILE A 56 -0.42 -30.47 25.61
N THR A 57 -1.69 -30.80 25.74
CA THR A 57 -2.28 -31.44 26.93
C THR A 57 -3.12 -32.63 26.49
N TRP A 58 -3.06 -33.71 27.26
CA TRP A 58 -3.70 -34.98 26.95
C TRP A 58 -4.22 -35.67 28.21
N ASP A 59 -5.19 -36.56 28.04
CA ASP A 59 -5.72 -37.34 29.13
C ASP A 59 -4.74 -38.45 29.55
N LEU A 60 -4.60 -38.65 30.86
CA LEU A 60 -3.97 -39.86 31.38
C LEU A 60 -4.89 -41.06 31.15
N THR A 61 -4.31 -42.21 30.87
CA THR A 61 -5.05 -43.45 30.63
C THR A 61 -4.91 -44.44 31.79
N THR A 62 -5.61 -45.57 31.69
CA THR A 62 -5.58 -46.69 32.61
C THR A 62 -5.18 -47.97 31.87
N ASP A 63 -4.72 -48.96 32.61
CA ASP A 63 -4.41 -50.29 32.11
C ASP A 63 -5.08 -51.36 33.00
N GLY A 64 -5.28 -52.57 32.47
CA GLY A 64 -5.95 -53.67 33.17
C GLY A 64 -5.10 -54.33 34.25
N GLN A 65 -3.77 -54.27 34.12
CA GLN A 65 -2.81 -55.01 34.95
C GLN A 65 -1.70 -54.10 35.52
N THR A 66 -1.41 -52.96 34.89
CA THR A 66 -0.45 -51.95 35.36
C THR A 66 -1.14 -50.78 36.09
N ASP A 67 -0.65 -50.38 37.27
CA ASP A 67 -1.16 -49.21 38.01
C ASP A 67 -0.93 -47.92 37.19
N ALA A 68 -1.91 -47.01 37.16
CA ALA A 68 -1.85 -45.75 36.42
C ALA A 68 -0.64 -44.85 36.80
N LYS A 69 -0.02 -45.05 37.96
CA LYS A 69 1.24 -44.39 38.39
C LYS A 69 2.49 -45.02 37.81
N GLU A 70 2.42 -46.26 37.34
CA GLU A 70 3.53 -46.97 36.68
C GLU A 70 3.48 -46.79 35.15
N LEU A 71 2.35 -46.35 34.59
CA LEU A 71 2.25 -45.92 33.19
C LEU A 71 3.15 -44.70 32.92
N THR A 72 3.98 -44.79 31.87
CA THR A 72 4.87 -43.69 31.45
C THR A 72 4.48 -43.15 30.09
N TYR A 73 4.61 -41.83 29.92
CA TYR A 73 4.15 -41.09 28.75
C TYR A 73 5.31 -40.33 28.13
N GLN A 74 5.33 -40.26 26.79
CA GLN A 74 6.24 -39.41 26.01
C GLN A 74 5.43 -38.69 24.93
N LEU A 75 5.63 -37.39 24.80
CA LEU A 75 5.09 -36.65 23.65
C LEU A 75 6.09 -36.75 22.50
N LEU A 76 5.59 -37.04 21.30
CA LEU A 76 6.35 -37.05 20.04
C LEU A 76 5.77 -36.02 19.08
N TRP A 77 6.63 -35.38 18.30
CA TRP A 77 6.21 -34.47 17.24
C TRP A 77 7.18 -34.46 16.06
N GLN A 78 6.67 -34.12 14.88
CA GLN A 78 7.47 -33.93 13.66
C GLN A 78 6.94 -32.75 12.85
N MET A 79 7.83 -32.06 12.15
CA MET A 79 7.40 -31.11 11.11
C MET A 79 6.73 -31.90 9.99
N ARG A 80 5.60 -31.41 9.46
CA ARG A 80 4.85 -32.10 8.40
C ARG A 80 5.73 -32.23 7.14
N GLY A 81 5.98 -33.47 6.72
CA GLY A 81 6.88 -33.80 5.61
C GLY A 81 8.34 -34.08 6.00
N SER A 82 8.74 -33.83 7.26
CA SER A 82 10.03 -34.29 7.79
C SER A 82 9.99 -35.76 8.23
N SER A 83 11.12 -36.45 8.12
CA SER A 83 11.39 -37.75 8.72
C SER A 83 11.94 -37.66 10.16
N GLU A 84 12.34 -36.47 10.61
CA GLU A 84 12.84 -36.25 11.97
C GLU A 84 11.68 -36.16 12.97
N VAL A 85 11.61 -37.15 13.86
CA VAL A 85 10.68 -37.17 15.01
C VAL A 85 11.42 -36.72 16.27
N LYS A 86 10.93 -35.65 16.89
CA LYS A 86 11.39 -35.13 18.17
C LYS A 86 10.49 -35.63 19.29
N ASN A 87 10.99 -35.64 20.53
CA ASN A 87 10.27 -36.13 21.69
C ASN A 87 10.58 -35.35 22.98
N SER A 88 9.73 -35.51 24.01
CA SER A 88 9.80 -34.80 25.29
C SER A 88 10.90 -35.28 26.27
N GLY A 89 11.93 -35.97 25.76
CA GLY A 89 12.93 -36.69 26.56
C GLY A 89 12.39 -38.03 27.07
N THR A 90 13.08 -38.63 28.05
CA THR A 90 12.70 -39.92 28.68
C THR A 90 11.21 -39.95 29.08
N PRO A 91 10.48 -41.06 28.85
CA PRO A 91 9.10 -41.22 29.30
C PRO A 91 8.92 -40.98 30.80
N LYS A 92 7.78 -40.41 31.21
CA LYS A 92 7.51 -39.98 32.59
C LYS A 92 6.15 -40.44 33.06
N ALA A 93 6.04 -40.83 34.33
CA ALA A 93 4.75 -41.13 34.97
C ALA A 93 3.93 -39.86 35.23
N LEU A 94 2.60 -40.00 35.21
CA LEU A 94 1.62 -38.93 35.46
C LEU A 94 1.86 -37.65 34.62
N PHE A 95 2.40 -37.82 33.42
CA PHE A 95 2.81 -36.74 32.54
C PHE A 95 1.71 -36.50 31.49
N SER A 96 1.00 -35.39 31.63
CA SER A 96 -0.22 -35.04 30.86
C SER A 96 -0.13 -33.73 30.07
N THR A 97 0.99 -33.01 30.14
CA THR A 97 1.19 -31.76 29.39
C THR A 97 2.66 -31.49 29.10
N TYR A 98 2.94 -30.85 27.97
CA TYR A 98 4.30 -30.43 27.57
C TYR A 98 4.28 -29.19 26.69
N LYS A 99 5.25 -28.29 26.90
CA LYS A 99 5.46 -27.10 26.07
C LYS A 99 6.63 -27.33 25.11
N LEU A 100 6.34 -27.34 23.81
CA LEU A 100 7.32 -27.32 22.74
C LEU A 100 7.88 -25.90 22.59
N THR A 101 9.16 -25.78 22.25
CA THR A 101 9.85 -24.52 22.01
C THR A 101 10.80 -24.64 20.82
N GLY A 102 11.18 -23.51 20.21
CA GLY A 102 12.05 -23.49 19.03
C GLY A 102 11.39 -24.07 17.78
N LEU A 103 10.08 -23.94 17.66
CA LEU A 103 9.35 -24.24 16.43
C LEU A 103 9.58 -23.12 15.39
N THR A 104 9.44 -23.47 14.12
CA THR A 104 9.48 -22.51 13.01
C THR A 104 8.12 -21.84 12.87
N GLU A 105 8.06 -20.55 12.54
CA GLU A 105 6.79 -19.86 12.27
C GLU A 105 6.04 -20.43 11.05
N LYS A 106 4.73 -20.21 10.96
CA LYS A 106 3.86 -20.62 9.83
C LYS A 106 4.00 -22.08 9.41
N THR A 107 4.43 -22.95 10.31
CA THR A 107 4.84 -24.34 10.01
C THR A 107 3.90 -25.32 10.66
N THR A 108 3.41 -26.29 9.88
CA THR A 108 2.54 -27.37 10.38
C THR A 108 3.37 -28.49 11.01
N TYR A 109 2.98 -28.89 12.21
CA TYR A 109 3.54 -30.01 12.96
C TYR A 109 2.47 -31.08 13.20
N ARG A 110 2.91 -32.34 13.21
CA ARG A 110 2.16 -33.49 13.72
C ARG A 110 2.59 -33.78 15.14
N VAL A 111 1.66 -34.14 16.00
CA VAL A 111 1.90 -34.44 17.42
C VAL A 111 1.07 -35.65 17.86
N TRP A 112 1.67 -36.52 18.66
CA TRP A 112 1.02 -37.68 19.28
C TRP A 112 1.70 -38.03 20.61
N VAL A 113 1.01 -38.78 21.45
CA VAL A 113 1.53 -39.27 22.74
C VAL A 113 1.73 -40.77 22.63
N LYS A 114 2.86 -41.27 23.10
CA LYS A 114 3.09 -42.70 23.31
C LYS A 114 3.06 -43.00 24.80
N VAL A 115 2.40 -44.10 25.15
CA VAL A 115 2.27 -44.59 26.53
C VAL A 115 2.86 -45.99 26.60
N TRP A 116 3.61 -46.28 27.65
CA TRP A 116 4.13 -47.60 28.00
C TRP A 116 3.56 -48.02 29.35
N ASP A 117 3.25 -49.30 29.46
CA ASP A 117 3.04 -49.97 30.74
C ASP A 117 4.38 -50.39 31.39
N LYS A 118 4.29 -51.26 32.42
CA LYS A 118 5.45 -51.79 33.13
C LYS A 118 6.13 -52.97 32.43
N ALA A 119 5.41 -53.71 31.59
CA ALA A 119 5.92 -54.86 30.83
C ALA A 119 6.55 -54.45 29.48
N GLY A 120 6.30 -53.22 29.02
CA GLY A 120 6.75 -52.67 27.75
C GLY A 120 5.68 -52.66 26.65
N ASN A 121 4.43 -53.02 26.92
CA ASN A 121 3.34 -52.88 25.95
C ASN A 121 3.01 -51.39 25.77
N THR A 122 2.55 -51.01 24.56
CA THR A 122 2.40 -49.59 24.21
C THR A 122 1.15 -49.27 23.43
N THR A 123 0.61 -48.08 23.70
CA THR A 123 -0.44 -47.44 22.90
C THR A 123 0.00 -46.05 22.47
N GLU A 124 -0.36 -45.67 21.25
CA GLU A 124 -0.14 -44.33 20.71
C GLU A 124 -1.48 -43.62 20.50
N TYR A 125 -1.58 -42.39 21.00
CA TYR A 125 -2.77 -41.55 20.83
C TYR A 125 -2.88 -41.08 19.37
N LEU A 126 -4.10 -40.79 18.91
CA LEU A 126 -4.32 -40.33 17.54
C LEU A 126 -3.52 -39.06 17.23
N VAL A 127 -2.83 -39.07 16.09
CA VAL A 127 -2.03 -37.94 15.61
C VAL A 127 -2.93 -36.74 15.35
N GLN A 128 -2.58 -35.59 15.94
CA GLN A 128 -3.20 -34.30 15.65
C GLN A 128 -2.20 -33.41 14.88
N GLU A 129 -2.72 -32.44 14.11
CA GLU A 129 -1.91 -31.43 13.43
C GLU A 129 -2.20 -30.04 13.99
N PHE A 130 -1.16 -29.20 14.07
CA PHE A 130 -1.29 -27.78 14.38
C PHE A 130 -0.30 -26.96 13.54
N THR A 131 -0.61 -25.68 13.31
CA THR A 131 0.28 -24.76 12.60
C THR A 131 0.66 -23.61 13.53
N THR A 132 1.94 -23.28 13.58
CA THR A 132 2.45 -22.13 14.34
C THR A 132 2.01 -20.80 13.69
N PRO A 133 1.76 -19.74 14.49
CA PRO A 133 1.54 -18.39 13.98
C PRO A 133 2.71 -17.83 13.16
N ALA A 134 2.48 -16.68 12.52
CA ALA A 134 3.54 -15.82 12.02
C ALA A 134 4.37 -15.22 13.18
N LYS A 135 5.65 -14.95 12.93
CA LYS A 135 6.48 -14.22 13.89
C LYS A 135 6.04 -12.74 13.95
N PRO A 136 5.84 -12.17 15.16
CA PRO A 136 5.57 -10.75 15.34
C PRO A 136 6.62 -9.85 14.70
N ILE A 137 6.17 -8.87 13.91
CA ILE A 137 7.00 -7.82 13.32
C ILE A 137 7.16 -6.68 14.33
N ASN A 138 8.34 -6.58 14.92
CA ASN A 138 8.74 -5.47 15.79
C ASN A 138 9.96 -4.76 15.16
N PRO A 139 9.73 -3.74 14.30
CA PRO A 139 10.80 -3.07 13.57
C PRO A 139 11.63 -2.18 14.51
N THR A 140 12.92 -2.06 14.23
CA THR A 140 13.85 -1.26 15.03
C THR A 140 14.40 -0.09 14.23
N GLY A 141 14.66 1.04 14.90
CA GLY A 141 15.17 2.25 14.24
C GLY A 141 14.16 3.00 13.38
N LEU A 142 12.86 2.90 13.71
CA LEU A 142 11.81 3.75 13.16
C LEU A 142 12.09 5.24 13.42
N ASP A 143 11.78 6.10 12.45
CA ASP A 143 11.79 7.56 12.61
C ASP A 143 10.55 7.99 13.41
N THR A 144 10.74 8.87 14.40
CA THR A 144 9.66 9.46 15.21
C THR A 144 9.63 10.98 15.13
N THR A 145 10.45 11.55 14.24
CA THR A 145 10.77 12.98 14.16
C THR A 145 10.33 13.60 12.83
N ASN A 146 10.65 12.96 11.71
CA ASN A 146 10.26 13.44 10.39
C ASN A 146 8.97 12.75 9.98
N TYR A 147 7.93 13.52 9.66
CA TYR A 147 6.68 12.95 9.15
C TYR A 147 5.86 13.94 8.33
N ILE A 148 4.95 13.38 7.53
CA ILE A 148 3.84 14.10 6.92
C ILE A 148 2.55 13.53 7.52
N GLN A 149 1.65 14.40 7.98
CA GLN A 149 0.33 13.99 8.47
C GLN A 149 -0.72 14.33 7.41
N LEU A 150 -1.57 13.35 7.11
CA LEU A 150 -2.65 13.45 6.12
C LEU A 150 -3.98 13.20 6.83
N THR A 151 -5.01 13.99 6.51
CA THR A 151 -6.40 13.75 6.93
C THR A 151 -7.31 13.70 5.73
N THR A 152 -8.15 12.65 5.62
CA THR A 152 -9.09 12.40 4.52
C THR A 152 -10.53 12.27 5.01
N GLU A 153 -11.50 12.64 4.17
CA GLU A 153 -12.91 12.34 4.38
C GLU A 153 -13.31 10.90 4.03
N LYS A 154 -12.42 10.10 3.41
CA LYS A 154 -12.66 8.69 3.13
C LYS A 154 -12.95 7.90 4.39
N LYS A 155 -13.72 6.83 4.26
CA LYS A 155 -14.16 5.99 5.38
C LYS A 155 -13.10 4.97 5.74
N VAL A 156 -12.94 4.70 7.03
CA VAL A 156 -12.11 3.59 7.52
C VAL A 156 -12.56 2.29 6.85
N GLY A 157 -11.61 1.54 6.29
CA GLY A 157 -11.84 0.36 5.47
C GLY A 157 -11.81 0.59 3.95
N GLU A 158 -11.89 1.84 3.47
CA GLU A 158 -11.69 2.14 2.04
C GLU A 158 -10.21 2.04 1.64
N ILE A 159 -9.95 1.89 0.35
CA ILE A 159 -8.60 1.90 -0.21
C ILE A 159 -8.17 3.34 -0.50
N ILE A 160 -6.95 3.66 -0.09
CA ILE A 160 -6.21 4.85 -0.50
C ILE A 160 -4.95 4.41 -1.27
N SER A 161 -4.59 5.15 -2.31
CA SER A 161 -3.42 4.85 -3.15
C SER A 161 -2.53 6.09 -3.21
N PHE A 162 -1.24 5.93 -2.89
CA PHE A 162 -0.27 7.03 -2.93
C PHE A 162 1.15 6.50 -3.13
N SER A 163 2.07 7.39 -3.51
CA SER A 163 3.50 7.11 -3.68
C SER A 163 4.35 8.01 -2.79
N ILE A 164 5.46 7.46 -2.29
CA ILE A 164 6.50 8.20 -1.52
C ILE A 164 7.93 7.90 -2.02
N ASP A 165 8.05 7.32 -3.21
CA ASP A 165 9.34 6.89 -3.76
C ASP A 165 10.05 8.01 -4.52
N GLY A 166 11.38 7.96 -4.51
CA GLY A 166 12.26 8.90 -5.19
C GLY A 166 13.68 8.34 -5.22
N ASP A 167 14.39 8.54 -6.33
CA ASP A 167 15.61 7.83 -6.74
C ASP A 167 16.79 7.82 -5.73
N LYS A 168 16.72 8.62 -4.65
CA LYS A 168 17.81 8.84 -3.69
C LYS A 168 17.35 8.86 -2.22
N ILE A 169 16.17 8.32 -1.91
CA ILE A 169 15.61 8.37 -0.57
C ILE A 169 16.32 7.41 0.41
N ASP A 170 16.66 7.90 1.60
CA ASP A 170 17.18 7.10 2.73
C ASP A 170 16.03 6.30 3.32
N LYS A 171 15.78 5.09 2.78
CA LYS A 171 14.64 4.20 3.15
C LYS A 171 14.67 3.71 4.62
N LYS A 172 15.65 4.13 5.42
CA LYS A 172 15.81 3.74 6.82
C LYS A 172 14.78 4.41 7.72
N GLY A 173 14.13 3.62 8.58
CA GLY A 173 13.22 4.10 9.61
C GLY A 173 11.84 4.53 9.11
N PHE A 174 11.53 4.31 7.83
CA PHE A 174 10.21 4.58 7.29
C PHE A 174 9.15 3.62 7.82
N TRP A 175 7.98 4.18 8.16
CA TRP A 175 6.76 3.46 8.49
C TRP A 175 5.56 4.39 8.29
N ILE A 176 4.39 3.80 8.10
CA ILE A 176 3.12 4.54 8.05
C ILE A 176 2.34 4.16 9.31
N ASP A 177 2.13 5.16 10.17
CA ASP A 177 1.32 5.15 11.38
C ASP A 177 -0.13 5.37 10.97
N PHE A 178 -0.86 4.28 10.81
CA PHE A 178 -2.20 4.28 10.23
C PHE A 178 -3.31 4.59 11.23
N ASN A 179 -2.99 4.66 12.54
CA ASN A 179 -3.92 5.11 13.58
C ASN A 179 -3.54 6.47 14.20
N ASN A 180 -2.41 7.05 13.79
CA ASN A 180 -1.88 8.36 14.22
C ASN A 180 -1.53 8.45 15.72
N ASN A 181 -1.10 7.34 16.35
CA ASN A 181 -0.78 7.32 17.77
C ASN A 181 0.72 7.51 18.11
N GLY A 182 1.60 7.54 17.10
CA GLY A 182 3.06 7.72 17.26
C GLY A 182 3.82 6.49 17.79
N LYS A 183 3.25 5.29 17.72
CA LYS A 183 3.87 4.01 18.08
C LYS A 183 3.53 2.94 17.05
N TRP A 184 4.42 1.98 16.87
CA TRP A 184 4.19 0.84 15.98
C TRP A 184 3.16 -0.13 16.55
N ASP A 185 2.02 -0.27 15.88
CA ASP A 185 0.99 -1.28 16.13
C ASP A 185 0.95 -2.33 15.01
N GLU A 186 1.40 -3.55 15.32
CA GLU A 186 1.42 -4.66 14.37
C GLU A 186 0.02 -4.98 13.82
N GLY A 187 -0.09 -5.05 12.49
CA GLY A 187 -1.35 -5.35 11.79
C GLY A 187 -2.25 -4.13 11.54
N ILE A 188 -1.91 -2.97 12.11
CA ILE A 188 -2.48 -1.67 11.77
C ILE A 188 -1.50 -0.93 10.87
N ASP A 189 -0.28 -0.76 11.34
CA ASP A 189 0.78 0.00 10.68
C ASP A 189 1.53 -0.83 9.65
N VAL A 190 2.22 -0.14 8.73
CA VAL A 190 2.95 -0.79 7.65
C VAL A 190 4.35 -0.20 7.50
N LEU A 191 5.29 -1.06 7.11
CA LEU A 191 6.54 -0.63 6.50
C LEU A 191 6.23 -0.41 5.02
N PRO A 192 6.32 0.83 4.49
CA PRO A 192 5.99 1.11 3.10
C PRO A 192 6.95 0.37 2.16
N LYS A 193 6.43 -0.02 1.00
CA LYS A 193 7.27 -0.34 -0.14
C LYS A 193 7.56 0.95 -0.91
N PHE A 194 8.55 0.87 -1.79
CA PHE A 194 9.02 1.98 -2.59
C PHE A 194 9.05 1.51 -4.05
N GLU A 195 7.85 1.40 -4.62
CA GLU A 195 7.56 0.72 -5.89
C GLU A 195 6.44 1.48 -6.64
N GLY A 196 6.52 2.82 -6.63
CA GLY A 196 5.46 3.71 -7.15
C GLY A 196 4.21 3.76 -6.27
N TYR A 197 3.03 3.86 -6.90
CA TYR A 197 1.74 3.90 -6.21
C TYR A 197 1.41 2.56 -5.54
N LEU A 198 0.97 2.64 -4.28
CA LEU A 198 0.65 1.49 -3.47
C LEU A 198 -0.71 1.68 -2.78
N ASP A 199 -1.52 0.63 -2.86
CA ASP A 199 -2.84 0.59 -2.24
C ASP A 199 -2.74 0.16 -0.77
N TYR A 200 -3.39 0.93 0.10
CA TYR A 200 -3.50 0.66 1.52
C TYR A 200 -4.95 0.73 1.99
N THR A 201 -5.34 -0.17 2.90
CA THR A 201 -6.65 -0.10 3.57
C THR A 201 -6.59 0.92 4.71
N LEU A 202 -7.33 2.02 4.59
CA LEU A 202 -7.39 3.11 5.57
C LEU A 202 -7.84 2.58 6.95
N LYS A 203 -7.07 2.83 8.02
CA LYS A 203 -7.40 2.43 9.41
C LYS A 203 -7.92 3.58 10.26
N SER A 204 -7.53 4.81 9.95
CA SER A 204 -7.98 6.06 10.57
C SER A 204 -8.08 7.13 9.50
N GLN A 205 -8.98 8.10 9.67
CA GLN A 205 -9.11 9.24 8.76
C GLN A 205 -7.92 10.19 8.81
N THR A 206 -7.18 10.21 9.92
CA THR A 206 -5.87 10.87 10.02
C THR A 206 -4.80 9.81 10.24
N PHE A 207 -3.73 9.88 9.46
CA PHE A 207 -2.56 8.99 9.53
C PHE A 207 -1.26 9.78 9.29
N ARG A 208 -0.10 9.18 9.63
CA ARG A 208 1.22 9.77 9.39
C ARG A 208 2.11 8.86 8.58
N ILE A 209 2.85 9.47 7.65
CA ILE A 209 3.96 8.84 6.94
C ILE A 209 5.24 9.34 7.63
N TYR A 210 5.91 8.46 8.38
CA TYR A 210 7.18 8.77 9.05
C TYR A 210 8.38 8.45 8.15
N GLY A 211 9.42 9.28 8.26
CA GLY A 211 10.66 9.20 7.50
C GLY A 211 10.96 10.49 6.73
N LYS A 212 12.14 10.54 6.12
CA LYS A 212 12.62 11.68 5.31
C LYS A 212 12.04 11.63 3.89
N VAL A 213 10.72 11.72 3.78
CA VAL A 213 9.99 11.81 2.49
C VAL A 213 10.63 12.90 1.61
N ILE A 214 10.93 12.59 0.34
CA ILE A 214 11.45 13.56 -0.65
C ILE A 214 10.37 13.90 -1.69
N GLU A 215 9.53 12.92 -2.01
CA GLU A 215 8.47 13.03 -3.00
C GLU A 215 7.20 12.43 -2.40
N LEU A 216 6.05 13.06 -2.61
CA LEU A 216 4.74 12.57 -2.19
C LEU A 216 3.74 12.81 -3.31
N PHE A 217 3.17 11.74 -3.84
CA PHE A 217 2.06 11.77 -4.80
C PHE A 217 0.83 11.22 -4.08
N CYS A 218 -0.13 12.10 -3.76
CA CYS A 218 -1.30 11.82 -2.93
C CYS A 218 -2.60 12.42 -3.51
N GLU A 219 -2.73 12.34 -4.83
CA GLU A 219 -3.87 12.72 -5.66
C GLU A 219 -5.12 11.88 -5.33
N TYR A 220 -6.32 12.43 -5.58
CA TYR A 220 -7.61 11.70 -5.47
C TYR A 220 -7.93 11.08 -4.09
N LEU A 221 -7.24 11.52 -3.03
CA LEU A 221 -7.38 10.98 -1.68
C LEU A 221 -8.50 11.63 -0.85
N GLU A 222 -9.22 12.62 -1.36
CA GLU A 222 -10.21 13.43 -0.63
C GLU A 222 -9.62 14.05 0.66
N LEU A 223 -8.36 14.49 0.61
CA LEU A 223 -7.67 15.12 1.72
C LEU A 223 -8.34 16.45 2.10
N THR A 224 -8.59 16.63 3.39
CA THR A 224 -9.11 17.87 4.00
C THR A 224 -8.10 18.61 4.85
N ASP A 225 -7.04 17.93 5.31
CA ASP A 225 -5.86 18.55 5.90
C ASP A 225 -4.58 17.82 5.45
N LEU A 226 -3.52 18.60 5.20
CA LEU A 226 -2.19 18.10 4.86
C LEU A 226 -1.15 18.94 5.61
N ASN A 227 -0.42 18.29 6.50
CA ASN A 227 0.61 18.93 7.31
C ASN A 227 2.00 18.35 6.99
N ILE A 228 2.75 19.11 6.20
CA ILE A 228 4.14 18.83 5.79
C ILE A 228 5.20 19.50 6.68
N SER A 229 4.81 20.26 7.72
CA SER A 229 5.74 21.07 8.54
C SER A 229 6.81 20.25 9.28
N HIS A 230 6.57 18.95 9.48
CA HIS A 230 7.49 18.01 10.12
C HIS A 230 8.33 17.24 9.09
N ASN A 231 8.32 17.64 7.81
CA ASN A 231 9.18 17.08 6.78
C ASN A 231 9.83 18.20 5.93
N PRO A 232 11.00 18.70 6.34
CA PRO A 232 11.75 19.71 5.56
C PRO A 232 12.52 19.12 4.36
N PHE A 233 12.35 17.82 4.07
CA PHE A 233 13.04 17.08 3.01
C PHE A 233 12.21 16.94 1.73
N LEU A 234 10.90 17.12 1.82
CA LEU A 234 9.97 17.10 0.70
C LEU A 234 10.40 18.12 -0.38
N ARG A 235 10.34 17.76 -1.66
CA ARG A 235 10.68 18.61 -2.81
C ARG A 235 9.66 18.50 -3.92
N THR A 236 9.05 17.33 -4.05
CA THR A 236 7.94 17.06 -4.97
C THR A 236 6.66 16.80 -4.18
N LEU A 237 5.59 17.53 -4.49
CA LEU A 237 4.27 17.31 -3.94
C LEU A 237 3.24 17.35 -5.07
N LEU A 238 2.61 16.22 -5.37
CA LEU A 238 1.46 16.12 -6.27
C LEU A 238 0.23 15.79 -5.42
N VAL A 239 -0.78 16.67 -5.44
CA VAL A 239 -1.88 16.68 -4.46
C VAL A 239 -3.19 17.22 -5.05
N GLU A 240 -3.31 17.27 -6.37
CA GLU A 240 -4.54 17.58 -7.09
C GLU A 240 -5.70 16.60 -6.82
N ASN A 241 -6.91 17.03 -7.19
CA ASN A 241 -8.15 16.30 -7.00
C ASN A 241 -8.42 15.92 -5.53
N ASN A 242 -8.15 16.85 -4.62
CA ASN A 242 -8.39 16.73 -3.18
C ASN A 242 -9.42 17.78 -2.71
N LYS A 243 -9.58 17.96 -1.39
CA LYS A 243 -10.51 18.91 -0.76
C LYS A 243 -9.76 19.88 0.17
N LEU A 244 -8.49 20.16 -0.12
CA LEU A 244 -7.61 20.91 0.75
C LEU A 244 -7.97 22.42 0.71
N PRO A 245 -8.34 23.05 1.83
CA PRO A 245 -8.68 24.47 1.81
C PRO A 245 -7.45 25.36 1.57
N SER A 246 -6.26 24.92 1.97
CA SER A 246 -4.97 25.58 1.77
C SER A 246 -3.83 24.61 2.13
N ILE A 247 -2.62 24.84 1.64
CA ILE A 247 -1.40 24.16 2.11
C ILE A 247 -0.43 25.20 2.66
N LYS A 248 0.23 24.85 3.77
CA LYS A 248 1.25 25.67 4.44
C LYS A 248 2.61 24.98 4.36
N ASN A 249 3.66 25.72 4.68
CA ASN A 249 5.04 25.24 4.69
C ASN A 249 5.59 24.76 3.33
N LEU A 250 5.16 25.42 2.24
CA LEU A 250 5.58 25.09 0.88
C LEU A 250 6.98 25.65 0.50
N GLU A 251 7.61 26.48 1.34
CA GLU A 251 8.86 27.23 1.03
C GLU A 251 10.05 26.42 0.50
N HIS A 252 10.05 25.10 0.70
CA HIS A 252 11.12 24.19 0.26
C HIS A 252 10.75 23.37 -0.99
N ILE A 253 9.50 23.45 -1.47
CA ILE A 253 8.99 22.66 -2.60
C ILE A 253 9.49 23.25 -3.92
N THR A 254 9.84 22.37 -4.86
CA THR A 254 10.34 22.72 -6.20
C THR A 254 9.47 22.19 -7.33
N VAL A 255 8.75 21.10 -7.09
CA VAL A 255 7.80 20.47 -8.03
C VAL A 255 6.46 20.38 -7.33
N LEU A 256 5.45 21.05 -7.87
CA LEU A 256 4.12 21.15 -7.24
C LEU A 256 3.02 20.93 -8.28
N SER A 257 2.09 20.02 -7.98
CA SER A 257 0.79 19.92 -8.66
C SER A 257 -0.32 20.07 -7.61
N LEU A 258 -1.29 20.95 -7.87
CA LEU A 258 -2.39 21.20 -6.94
C LEU A 258 -3.66 21.77 -7.62
N ASP A 259 -4.77 21.66 -6.91
CA ASP A 259 -6.04 22.24 -7.33
C ASP A 259 -6.08 23.76 -7.18
N SER A 260 -6.74 24.46 -8.11
CA SER A 260 -6.86 25.92 -8.07
C SER A 260 -7.56 26.45 -6.81
N HIS A 261 -8.51 25.71 -6.21
CA HIS A 261 -9.16 26.11 -4.96
C HIS A 261 -8.19 26.11 -3.77
N THR A 262 -7.26 25.16 -3.73
CA THR A 262 -6.17 25.10 -2.75
C THR A 262 -5.14 26.20 -3.03
N MET A 263 -4.76 26.36 -4.30
CA MET A 263 -3.77 27.34 -4.77
C MET A 263 -4.11 28.77 -4.34
N LEU A 264 -5.34 29.21 -4.59
CA LEU A 264 -5.78 30.59 -4.32
C LEU A 264 -5.77 30.97 -2.83
N ASN A 265 -5.72 29.99 -1.94
CA ASN A 265 -5.67 30.15 -0.49
C ASN A 265 -4.29 29.80 0.11
N SER A 266 -3.30 29.47 -0.73
CA SER A 266 -1.96 29.04 -0.31
C SER A 266 -0.89 30.06 -0.72
N THR A 267 0.17 30.19 0.09
CA THR A 267 1.36 30.96 -0.30
C THR A 267 2.28 30.04 -1.12
N LEU A 268 2.29 30.22 -2.45
CA LEU A 268 3.13 29.41 -3.33
C LEU A 268 4.63 29.74 -3.18
N PRO A 269 5.52 28.74 -3.32
CA PRO A 269 6.97 28.95 -3.25
C PRO A 269 7.52 29.59 -4.52
N THR A 270 8.54 30.44 -4.39
CA THR A 270 9.10 31.21 -5.51
C THR A 270 10.20 30.46 -6.29
N ASN A 271 10.69 29.36 -5.73
CA ASN A 271 11.77 28.52 -6.27
C ASN A 271 11.26 27.33 -7.11
N LEU A 272 9.98 27.30 -7.49
CA LEU A 272 9.40 26.26 -8.35
C LEU A 272 10.15 26.12 -9.68
N SER A 273 10.47 24.88 -10.04
CA SER A 273 10.91 24.46 -11.37
C SER A 273 9.78 23.82 -12.17
N PHE A 274 8.77 23.26 -11.51
CA PHE A 274 7.58 22.66 -12.13
C PHE A 274 6.33 23.13 -11.39
N LEU A 275 5.32 23.53 -12.15
CA LEU A 275 3.98 23.81 -11.65
C LEU A 275 2.92 23.19 -12.58
N ASP A 276 2.01 22.41 -12.00
CA ASP A 276 0.78 21.95 -12.64
C ASP A 276 -0.44 22.42 -11.82
N ILE A 277 -1.50 22.85 -12.50
CA ILE A 277 -2.73 23.38 -11.90
C ILE A 277 -3.94 22.66 -12.49
N THR A 278 -4.70 21.99 -11.63
CA THR A 278 -6.04 21.48 -11.96
C THR A 278 -7.10 22.53 -11.61
N GLU A 279 -7.81 23.07 -12.62
CA GLU A 279 -8.87 24.05 -12.40
C GLU A 279 -10.12 23.40 -11.78
N THR A 280 -10.35 23.70 -10.50
CA THR A 280 -11.51 23.25 -9.70
C THR A 280 -12.40 24.42 -9.27
N THR A 281 -11.84 25.62 -9.22
CA THR A 281 -12.54 26.90 -9.17
C THR A 281 -11.87 27.90 -10.11
N ALA A 282 -12.59 28.96 -10.51
CA ALA A 282 -12.06 29.95 -11.43
C ALA A 282 -10.86 30.70 -10.85
N ILE A 283 -9.83 30.92 -11.67
CA ILE A 283 -8.60 31.64 -11.37
C ILE A 283 -8.75 33.07 -11.92
N PRO A 284 -9.14 34.08 -11.11
CA PRO A 284 -9.48 35.42 -11.61
C PRO A 284 -8.26 36.20 -12.10
N ALA A 285 -7.07 35.87 -11.59
CA ALA A 285 -5.79 36.38 -12.06
C ALA A 285 -4.75 35.27 -11.86
N PHE A 286 -4.06 34.91 -12.94
CA PHE A 286 -2.96 33.94 -12.91
C PHE A 286 -1.64 34.66 -13.13
N ASP A 287 -0.80 34.72 -12.10
CA ASP A 287 0.52 35.36 -12.15
C ASP A 287 1.60 34.33 -11.80
N VAL A 288 2.56 34.19 -12.73
CA VAL A 288 3.70 33.27 -12.64
C VAL A 288 5.05 34.01 -12.53
N LYS A 289 5.04 35.35 -12.42
CA LYS A 289 6.26 36.18 -12.47
C LYS A 289 7.23 35.96 -11.31
N ALA A 290 6.73 35.41 -10.21
CA ALA A 290 7.56 35.04 -9.06
C ALA A 290 8.44 33.80 -9.34
N PHE A 291 8.01 32.91 -10.25
CA PHE A 291 8.62 31.60 -10.48
C PHE A 291 9.77 31.67 -11.51
N LYS A 292 10.85 32.39 -11.15
CA LYS A 292 11.97 32.69 -12.07
C LYS A 292 12.75 31.44 -12.53
N ASN A 293 12.64 30.35 -11.77
CA ASN A 293 13.29 29.06 -12.06
C ASN A 293 12.38 28.07 -12.81
N LEU A 294 11.16 28.47 -13.18
CA LEU A 294 10.16 27.59 -13.76
C LEU A 294 10.62 27.06 -15.13
N THR A 295 10.80 25.74 -15.23
CA THR A 295 11.17 25.02 -16.45
C THR A 295 9.98 24.30 -17.09
N VAL A 296 8.96 23.96 -16.31
CA VAL A 296 7.71 23.34 -16.78
C VAL A 296 6.51 24.07 -16.18
N LEU A 297 5.56 24.47 -17.04
CA LEU A 297 4.26 24.99 -16.64
C LEU A 297 3.16 24.22 -17.35
N LEU A 298 2.27 23.61 -16.59
CA LEU A 298 1.08 22.90 -17.06
C LEU A 298 -0.16 23.60 -16.47
N ILE A 299 -1.07 24.05 -17.34
CA ILE A 299 -2.37 24.63 -16.97
C ILE A 299 -3.47 24.07 -17.88
N ASN A 300 -3.37 22.77 -18.17
CA ASN A 300 -4.27 22.06 -19.07
C ASN A 300 -5.72 22.12 -18.54
N GLY A 301 -6.67 22.51 -19.40
CA GLY A 301 -8.08 22.63 -19.04
C GLY A 301 -8.44 23.84 -18.15
N CYS A 302 -7.48 24.73 -17.85
CA CYS A 302 -7.74 25.96 -17.07
C CYS A 302 -8.51 27.01 -17.90
N LYS A 303 -9.83 26.83 -18.02
CA LYS A 303 -10.73 27.66 -18.84
C LYS A 303 -10.95 29.06 -18.28
N SER A 304 -10.71 29.30 -17.00
CA SER A 304 -10.74 30.65 -16.43
C SER A 304 -9.56 31.52 -16.87
N ILE A 305 -8.47 30.92 -17.34
CA ILE A 305 -7.27 31.65 -17.81
C ILE A 305 -7.47 32.10 -19.27
N HIS A 306 -7.45 33.42 -19.46
CA HIS A 306 -7.65 34.09 -20.77
C HIS A 306 -6.37 34.76 -21.30
N SER A 307 -5.36 34.95 -20.44
CA SER A 307 -4.08 35.56 -20.76
C SER A 307 -2.98 34.96 -19.88
N LEU A 308 -1.75 34.96 -20.39
CA LEU A 308 -0.59 34.42 -19.70
C LEU A 308 0.64 35.28 -20.02
N ASP A 309 1.28 35.83 -18.98
CA ASP A 309 2.51 36.64 -19.11
C ASP A 309 3.70 35.85 -18.55
N LEU A 310 4.52 35.33 -19.46
CA LEU A 310 5.72 34.54 -19.14
C LEU A 310 7.01 35.39 -19.14
N SER A 311 6.93 36.72 -19.21
CA SER A 311 8.10 37.59 -19.40
C SER A 311 9.18 37.49 -18.32
N GLN A 312 8.86 36.89 -17.16
CA GLN A 312 9.78 36.66 -16.05
C GLN A 312 10.16 35.17 -15.85
N ASN A 313 9.80 34.29 -16.79
CA ASN A 313 10.07 32.85 -16.75
C ASN A 313 11.00 32.43 -17.92
N PRO A 314 12.27 32.90 -17.97
CA PRO A 314 13.16 32.67 -19.11
C PRO A 314 13.73 31.25 -19.17
N GLN A 315 13.59 30.47 -18.10
CA GLN A 315 14.07 29.08 -18.01
C GLN A 315 13.04 28.05 -18.51
N LEU A 316 11.89 28.49 -19.04
CA LEU A 316 10.82 27.59 -19.46
C LEU A 316 11.25 26.71 -20.66
N VAL A 317 11.12 25.40 -20.50
CA VAL A 317 11.45 24.36 -21.49
C VAL A 317 10.18 23.69 -22.03
N ARG A 318 9.15 23.52 -21.19
CA ARG A 318 7.85 22.95 -21.57
C ARG A 318 6.70 23.83 -21.09
N LEU A 319 5.80 24.17 -22.01
CA LEU A 319 4.56 24.88 -21.73
C LEU A 319 3.37 24.07 -22.23
N GLU A 320 2.39 23.83 -21.36
CA GLU A 320 1.12 23.22 -21.75
C GLU A 320 -0.07 24.06 -21.29
N ILE A 321 -0.87 24.49 -22.27
CA ILE A 321 -2.05 25.35 -22.12
C ILE A 321 -3.25 24.78 -22.88
N ASN A 322 -3.31 23.45 -23.05
CA ASN A 322 -4.35 22.82 -23.85
C ASN A 322 -5.74 23.12 -23.25
N ASN A 323 -6.77 23.35 -24.07
CA ASN A 323 -8.15 23.58 -23.61
C ASN A 323 -8.29 24.74 -22.59
N THR A 324 -7.47 25.79 -22.74
CA THR A 324 -7.59 27.09 -22.05
C THR A 324 -8.32 28.12 -22.93
N ASN A 325 -8.65 29.30 -22.40
CA ASN A 325 -9.27 30.39 -23.17
C ASN A 325 -8.24 31.45 -23.63
N ILE A 326 -6.96 31.10 -23.71
CA ILE A 326 -5.89 32.00 -24.15
C ILE A 326 -6.01 32.26 -25.66
N THR A 327 -6.10 33.54 -26.05
CA THR A 327 -6.32 33.98 -27.44
C THR A 327 -5.06 34.52 -28.13
N THR A 328 -4.05 34.92 -27.37
CA THR A 328 -2.73 35.36 -27.88
C THR A 328 -1.64 34.92 -26.90
N LEU A 329 -0.44 34.65 -27.42
CA LEU A 329 0.68 34.19 -26.60
C LEU A 329 2.01 34.73 -27.15
N ASP A 330 2.83 35.34 -26.28
CA ASP A 330 4.19 35.78 -26.61
C ASP A 330 5.22 34.91 -25.88
N LEU A 331 6.03 34.18 -26.65
CA LEU A 331 7.07 33.27 -26.15
C LEU A 331 8.49 33.78 -26.46
N SER A 332 8.62 35.04 -26.91
CA SER A 332 9.90 35.69 -27.23
C SER A 332 10.84 35.91 -26.03
N LYS A 333 10.47 35.43 -24.84
CA LYS A 333 11.29 35.46 -23.62
C LYS A 333 11.66 34.08 -23.09
N GLN A 334 11.31 33.01 -23.82
CA GLN A 334 11.57 31.61 -23.46
C GLN A 334 12.56 30.95 -24.43
N PRO A 335 13.83 31.41 -24.54
CA PRO A 335 14.76 30.91 -25.56
C PRO A 335 15.00 29.39 -25.50
N ASN A 336 14.85 28.79 -24.32
CA ASN A 336 15.02 27.36 -24.06
C ASN A 336 13.75 26.52 -24.34
N LEU A 337 12.65 27.11 -24.83
CA LEU A 337 11.40 26.39 -25.02
C LEU A 337 11.54 25.30 -26.08
N ALA A 338 11.37 24.05 -25.66
CA ALA A 338 11.51 22.86 -26.47
C ALA A 338 10.15 22.24 -26.85
N ILE A 339 9.16 22.36 -25.96
CA ILE A 339 7.84 21.73 -26.07
C ILE A 339 6.73 22.78 -25.83
N LEU A 340 5.80 22.90 -26.78
CA LEU A 340 4.61 23.76 -26.68
C LEU A 340 3.35 22.95 -26.99
N HIS A 341 2.49 22.73 -25.99
CA HIS A 341 1.18 22.13 -26.21
C HIS A 341 0.07 23.16 -25.96
N ALA A 342 -0.69 23.49 -27.00
CA ALA A 342 -1.78 24.45 -26.95
C ALA A 342 -2.96 24.04 -27.85
N SER A 343 -3.21 22.73 -27.98
CA SER A 343 -4.40 22.19 -28.62
C SER A 343 -5.67 22.60 -27.88
N GLU A 344 -6.76 22.87 -28.61
CA GLU A 344 -8.03 23.39 -28.07
C GLU A 344 -7.90 24.74 -27.33
N ALA A 345 -6.81 25.51 -27.49
CA ALA A 345 -6.76 26.92 -27.12
C ALA A 345 -7.18 27.79 -28.33
N PRO A 346 -8.03 28.83 -28.16
CA PRO A 346 -8.52 29.68 -29.24
C PRO A 346 -7.49 30.73 -29.70
N LEU A 347 -6.23 30.30 -29.86
CA LEU A 347 -5.09 31.12 -30.23
C LEU A 347 -5.24 31.73 -31.63
N THR A 348 -5.16 33.05 -31.70
CA THR A 348 -5.18 33.83 -32.95
C THR A 348 -3.80 34.33 -33.37
N SER A 349 -2.84 34.35 -32.43
CA SER A 349 -1.44 34.71 -32.66
C SER A 349 -0.55 34.04 -31.62
N VAL A 350 0.62 33.55 -32.05
CA VAL A 350 1.67 33.01 -31.18
C VAL A 350 3.03 33.51 -31.70
N ASN A 351 3.77 34.24 -30.87
CA ASN A 351 5.12 34.71 -31.20
C ASN A 351 6.16 33.73 -30.68
N ILE A 352 6.89 33.06 -31.60
CA ILE A 352 7.95 32.10 -31.28
C ILE A 352 9.34 32.46 -31.84
N GLN A 353 9.58 33.73 -32.20
CA GLN A 353 10.77 34.15 -32.96
C GLN A 353 12.12 33.78 -32.31
N GLU A 354 12.17 33.68 -30.98
CA GLU A 354 13.39 33.40 -30.21
C GLU A 354 13.50 31.93 -29.74
N ASN A 355 12.53 31.05 -30.06
CA ASN A 355 12.49 29.67 -29.54
C ASN A 355 13.23 28.67 -30.47
N THR A 356 14.56 28.77 -30.56
CA THR A 356 15.38 27.93 -31.48
C THR A 356 15.31 26.43 -31.15
N GLU A 357 15.13 26.10 -29.87
CA GLU A 357 15.10 24.73 -29.36
C GLU A 357 13.77 24.00 -29.60
N LEU A 358 12.71 24.73 -29.96
CA LEU A 358 11.35 24.21 -30.12
C LEU A 358 11.32 23.07 -31.15
N HIS A 359 10.86 21.89 -30.74
CA HIS A 359 10.84 20.70 -31.61
C HIS A 359 9.61 19.80 -31.39
N TRP A 360 8.73 20.13 -30.43
CA TRP A 360 7.47 19.42 -30.24
C TRP A 360 6.32 20.42 -30.05
N VAL A 361 5.32 20.37 -30.93
CA VAL A 361 4.23 21.35 -30.97
C VAL A 361 2.87 20.66 -31.13
N LEU A 362 1.91 20.99 -30.28
CA LEU A 362 0.49 20.62 -30.46
C LEU A 362 -0.35 21.90 -30.60
N LEU A 363 -1.03 22.07 -31.74
CA LEU A 363 -1.83 23.27 -32.06
C LEU A 363 -3.16 22.91 -32.73
N GLU A 364 -3.80 21.82 -32.30
CA GLU A 364 -5.11 21.43 -32.82
C GLU A 364 -6.19 22.47 -32.46
N LEU A 365 -7.15 22.67 -33.35
CA LEU A 365 -8.27 23.58 -33.17
C LEU A 365 -9.19 23.11 -32.04
N THR A 366 -9.94 24.06 -31.47
CA THR A 366 -11.10 23.78 -30.61
C THR A 366 -12.16 22.97 -31.38
N LYS A 367 -13.08 22.34 -30.63
CA LYS A 367 -14.20 21.58 -31.22
C LYS A 367 -15.14 22.40 -32.11
N ASP A 368 -15.19 23.72 -31.93
CA ASP A 368 -15.92 24.67 -32.79
C ASP A 368 -15.04 25.32 -33.88
N GLY A 369 -13.83 24.81 -34.11
CA GLY A 369 -12.96 25.18 -35.23
C GLY A 369 -12.17 26.47 -35.03
N LYS A 370 -12.05 26.98 -33.80
CA LYS A 370 -11.22 28.15 -33.45
C LYS A 370 -9.78 27.71 -33.14
N GLY A 371 -8.86 28.65 -33.30
CA GLY A 371 -7.43 28.43 -33.08
C GLY A 371 -6.61 28.95 -34.26
N LEU A 372 -5.34 28.58 -34.29
CA LEU A 372 -4.37 29.20 -35.18
C LEU A 372 -4.57 28.71 -36.62
N MET A 373 -5.05 29.59 -37.50
CA MET A 373 -5.40 29.28 -38.89
C MET A 373 -4.93 30.38 -39.86
N GLY A 374 -5.03 30.10 -41.17
CA GLY A 374 -4.79 31.09 -42.22
C GLY A 374 -3.39 31.70 -42.16
N THR A 375 -3.30 33.02 -42.32
CA THR A 375 -2.04 33.78 -42.28
C THR A 375 -1.29 33.60 -40.97
N ALA A 376 -1.98 33.63 -39.82
CA ALA A 376 -1.36 33.50 -38.51
C ALA A 376 -0.66 32.13 -38.32
N LEU A 377 -1.26 31.05 -38.82
CA LEU A 377 -0.63 29.72 -38.83
C LEU A 377 0.57 29.68 -39.78
N LEU A 378 0.46 30.28 -40.97
CA LEU A 378 1.58 30.35 -41.92
C LEU A 378 2.77 31.15 -41.35
N ASP A 379 2.51 32.23 -40.62
CA ASP A 379 3.55 33.07 -40.00
C ASP A 379 4.20 32.37 -38.80
N PHE A 380 3.42 31.65 -37.99
CA PHE A 380 3.97 30.75 -36.96
C PHE A 380 4.87 29.67 -37.59
N ILE A 381 4.43 29.00 -38.65
CA ILE A 381 5.23 27.96 -39.32
C ILE A 381 6.51 28.55 -39.93
N LYS A 382 6.48 29.77 -40.50
CA LYS A 382 7.69 30.46 -40.96
C LYS A 382 8.68 30.73 -39.83
N ALA A 383 8.19 31.05 -38.63
CA ALA A 383 8.98 31.30 -37.44
C ALA A 383 9.55 30.02 -36.77
N LEU A 384 8.98 28.83 -37.03
CA LEU A 384 9.54 27.57 -36.53
C LEU A 384 11.01 27.41 -36.93
N PRO A 385 11.91 26.92 -36.04
CA PRO A 385 13.30 26.69 -36.38
C PRO A 385 13.43 25.62 -37.48
N THR A 386 14.25 25.87 -38.49
CA THR A 386 14.63 24.85 -39.48
C THR A 386 15.55 23.83 -38.80
N LYS A 387 15.16 22.55 -38.78
CA LYS A 387 15.90 21.50 -38.09
C LYS A 387 16.88 20.79 -39.03
N LYS A 388 17.81 20.01 -38.45
CA LYS A 388 18.71 19.15 -39.25
C LYS A 388 17.92 17.97 -39.81
N VAL A 389 18.28 17.51 -41.01
CA VAL A 389 17.70 16.29 -41.59
C VAL A 389 17.87 15.12 -40.62
N GLY A 390 16.78 14.44 -40.27
CA GLY A 390 16.77 13.33 -39.30
C GLY A 390 16.71 13.73 -37.82
N ALA A 391 16.60 15.02 -37.50
CA ALA A 391 16.25 15.45 -36.14
C ALA A 391 14.74 15.27 -35.91
N VAL A 392 14.34 14.82 -34.72
CA VAL A 392 12.93 14.70 -34.34
C VAL A 392 12.33 16.09 -34.17
N ALA A 393 11.33 16.43 -34.98
CA ALA A 393 10.69 17.74 -34.98
C ALA A 393 9.22 17.59 -35.42
N ASN A 394 8.31 17.59 -34.45
CA ASN A 394 6.95 17.09 -34.63
C ASN A 394 5.93 18.19 -34.36
N ILE A 395 4.96 18.35 -35.27
CA ILE A 395 3.81 19.23 -35.08
C ILE A 395 2.50 18.50 -35.34
N LYS A 396 1.56 18.59 -34.38
CA LYS A 396 0.20 18.09 -34.56
C LYS A 396 -0.76 19.24 -34.85
N LEU A 397 -1.53 19.08 -35.92
CA LEU A 397 -2.50 20.05 -36.44
C LEU A 397 -3.80 19.33 -36.80
N SER A 398 -4.94 19.96 -36.58
CA SER A 398 -6.24 19.47 -37.05
C SER A 398 -6.30 19.41 -38.58
N PRO A 399 -7.11 18.52 -39.19
CA PRO A 399 -7.20 18.39 -40.64
C PRO A 399 -7.45 19.71 -41.40
N ALA A 400 -8.25 20.62 -40.84
CA ALA A 400 -8.56 21.93 -41.42
C ALA A 400 -7.35 22.90 -41.50
N GLN A 401 -6.30 22.66 -40.73
CA GLN A 401 -5.05 23.43 -40.77
C GLN A 401 -4.06 22.90 -41.81
N GLN A 402 -4.15 21.62 -42.19
CA GLN A 402 -3.16 20.91 -43.00
C GLN A 402 -3.31 21.15 -44.52
N THR A 403 -3.34 22.42 -44.94
CA THR A 403 -3.30 22.80 -46.37
C THR A 403 -1.97 22.39 -47.02
N ASP A 404 -1.95 22.28 -48.36
CA ASP A 404 -0.73 21.91 -49.08
C ASP A 404 0.41 22.91 -48.85
N VAL A 405 0.10 24.20 -48.73
CA VAL A 405 1.07 25.26 -48.38
C VAL A 405 1.67 25.02 -46.98
N VAL A 406 0.83 24.66 -45.99
CA VAL A 406 1.27 24.31 -44.63
C VAL A 406 2.20 23.09 -44.65
N LYS A 407 1.81 22.03 -45.36
CA LYS A 407 2.62 20.81 -45.50
C LYS A 407 3.97 21.10 -46.16
N SER A 408 4.00 21.84 -47.27
CA SER A 408 5.23 22.23 -47.97
C SER A 408 6.16 23.09 -47.11
N LEU A 409 5.61 24.03 -46.33
CA LEU A 409 6.41 24.86 -45.43
C LEU A 409 7.02 24.04 -44.29
N LEU A 410 6.27 23.13 -43.68
CA LEU A 410 6.76 22.24 -42.63
C LEU A 410 7.86 21.30 -43.16
N GLN A 411 7.63 20.69 -44.32
CA GLN A 411 8.62 19.85 -44.99
C GLN A 411 9.92 20.61 -45.30
N SER A 412 9.83 21.88 -45.77
CA SER A 412 11.02 22.70 -46.05
C SER A 412 11.81 23.12 -44.80
N LYS A 413 11.20 22.97 -43.61
CA LYS A 413 11.85 23.18 -42.30
C LYS A 413 12.28 21.88 -41.60
N HIS A 414 12.05 20.73 -42.23
CA HIS A 414 12.25 19.40 -41.64
C HIS A 414 11.40 19.14 -40.39
N TRP A 415 10.12 19.56 -40.43
CA TRP A 415 9.10 19.21 -39.44
C TRP A 415 8.13 18.16 -40.01
N GLU A 416 7.79 17.18 -39.19
CA GLU A 416 6.86 16.10 -39.51
C GLU A 416 5.48 16.36 -38.87
N ILE A 417 4.42 15.97 -39.59
CA ILE A 417 3.04 15.94 -39.07
C ILE A 417 2.74 14.50 -38.69
N TYR A 418 2.16 14.30 -37.50
CA TYR A 418 1.88 12.98 -36.93
C TYR A 418 0.46 12.88 -36.32
#